data_AF-A0A9P0D253-F1
#
_entry.id   AF-A0A9P0D253-F1
#
_cell.length_a   1.000
_cell.length_b   1.000
_cell.length_c   1.000
_cell.angle_alpha   90.00
_cell.angle_beta   90.00
_cell.angle_gamma   90.00
#
_symmetry.space_group_name_H-M   'P 1'
#
loop_
_entity.id
_entity.type
_entity.pdbx_description
1 polymer ?
#
loop_
_entity_poly.entity_id
_entity_poly.type
_entity_poly.pdbx_seq_one_letter_code
_entity_poly.pdbx_strand_id
1 'polypeptide(L)'
;MRAALALVKEKYPSIIPLGCLAHLLHLLCEEILKYNSFMATVTSIVKTIKNSHVLKALFGRFQLEKSQKTRVSLKLPGQTRWGSNLFCLQSLLSNKYALQKLAVSEEAEISSEMKRQILNDGVFWVRVEKMVNPIVELIFALESNTPLIHNVYTKFYNKCQNLHFT
;
A
#
# COMPACT_ATOMS: atom_id res chain seq x y z
N MET A 1 -20.90 -1.04 11.97
CA MET A 1 -21.03 0.39 12.35
C MET A 1 -22.43 0.95 12.10
N ARG A 2 -23.08 0.71 10.95
CA ARG A 2 -24.43 1.23 10.64
C ARG A 2 -25.50 0.93 11.71
N ALA A 3 -25.55 -0.31 12.22
CA ALA A 3 -26.49 -0.69 13.28
C ALA A 3 -26.28 0.11 14.58
N ALA A 4 -25.03 0.32 14.99
CA ALA A 4 -24.71 1.13 16.16
C ALA A 4 -25.09 2.62 15.96
N LEU A 5 -24.86 3.17 14.77
CA LEU A 5 -25.27 4.54 14.44
C LEU A 5 -26.80 4.70 14.45
N ALA A 6 -27.54 3.68 14.04
CA ALA A 6 -29.01 3.66 14.13
C ALA A 6 -29.48 3.70 15.59
N LEU A 7 -28.90 2.88 16.47
CA LEU A 7 -29.21 2.89 17.90
C LEU A 7 -28.91 4.23 18.58
N VAL A 8 -27.79 4.88 18.20
CA VAL A 8 -27.44 6.22 18.72
C VAL A 8 -28.46 7.27 18.26
N LYS A 9 -28.87 7.24 17.00
CA LYS A 9 -29.87 8.17 16.46
C LYS A 9 -31.26 7.97 17.09
N GLU A 10 -31.63 6.73 17.36
CA GLU A 10 -32.87 6.38 18.04
C GLU A 10 -32.88 6.87 19.49
N LYS A 11 -31.78 6.62 20.22
CA LYS A 11 -31.64 7.04 21.63
C LYS A 11 -31.43 8.54 21.80
N TYR A 12 -30.79 9.19 20.84
CA TYR A 12 -30.44 10.61 20.88
C TYR A 12 -30.73 11.28 19.52
N PRO A 13 -31.99 11.70 19.26
CA PRO A 13 -32.39 12.29 17.99
C PRO A 13 -31.64 13.57 17.60
N SER A 14 -31.08 14.28 18.58
CA SER A 14 -30.26 15.48 18.38
C SER A 14 -28.83 15.19 17.91
N ILE A 15 -28.36 13.95 18.02
CA ILE A 15 -27.04 13.54 17.54
C ILE A 15 -27.15 13.09 16.09
N ILE A 16 -26.36 13.72 15.22
CA ILE A 16 -26.24 13.32 13.81
C ILE A 16 -25.04 12.38 13.67
N PRO A 17 -25.24 11.06 13.48
CA PRO A 17 -24.14 10.15 13.24
C PRO A 17 -23.53 10.39 11.86
N LEU A 18 -22.23 10.65 11.81
CA LEU A 18 -21.47 10.74 10.57
C LEU A 18 -20.68 9.46 10.32
N GLY A 19 -20.58 9.07 9.04
CA GLY A 19 -19.75 7.94 8.64
C GLY A 19 -18.25 8.23 8.85
N CYS A 20 -17.48 7.21 9.18
CA CYS A 20 -16.03 7.32 9.29
C CYS A 20 -15.40 7.48 7.89
N LEU A 21 -14.69 8.58 7.67
CA LEU A 21 -14.02 8.84 6.39
C LEU A 21 -12.89 7.87 6.10
N ALA A 22 -12.16 7.42 7.13
CA ALA A 22 -11.16 6.36 6.96
C ALA A 22 -11.81 5.05 6.46
N HIS A 23 -13.05 4.76 6.85
CA HIS A 23 -13.80 3.63 6.32
C HIS A 23 -14.24 3.84 4.86
N LEU A 24 -14.67 5.05 4.49
CA LEU A 24 -14.97 5.38 3.09
C LEU A 24 -13.74 5.23 2.19
N LEU A 25 -12.58 5.76 2.62
CA LEU A 25 -11.33 5.65 1.89
C LEU A 25 -10.88 4.19 1.77
N HIS A 26 -11.08 3.39 2.82
CA HIS A 26 -10.84 1.95 2.75
C HIS A 26 -11.64 1.29 1.62
N LEU A 27 -12.95 1.55 1.53
CA LEU A 27 -13.82 0.94 0.52
C LEU A 27 -13.41 1.37 -0.89
N LEU A 28 -13.11 2.66 -1.09
CA LEU A 28 -12.63 3.18 -2.36
C LEU A 28 -11.34 2.47 -2.81
N CYS A 29 -10.35 2.41 -1.91
CA CYS A 29 -9.07 1.76 -2.21
C CYS A 29 -9.28 0.27 -2.51
N GLU A 30 -10.17 -0.41 -1.80
CA GLU A 30 -10.48 -1.81 -2.06
C GLU A 30 -11.02 -2.03 -3.47
N GLU A 31 -11.95 -1.18 -3.92
CA GLU A 31 -12.49 -1.23 -5.29
C GLU A 31 -11.40 -0.97 -6.34
N ILE A 32 -10.56 0.05 -6.15
CA ILE A 32 -9.44 0.34 -7.07
C ILE A 32 -8.51 -0.88 -7.21
N LEU A 33 -8.27 -1.60 -6.12
CA LEU A 33 -7.38 -2.77 -6.14
C LEU A 33 -8.04 -4.01 -6.75
N LYS A 34 -9.35 -4.20 -6.61
CA LYS A 34 -10.08 -5.33 -7.23
C LYS A 34 -9.90 -5.37 -8.74
N TYR A 35 -9.91 -4.21 -9.39
CA TYR A 35 -9.75 -4.09 -10.84
C TYR A 35 -8.28 -4.00 -11.30
N ASN A 36 -7.33 -4.08 -10.36
CA ASN A 36 -5.91 -3.85 -10.65
C ASN A 36 -5.08 -5.13 -10.44
N SER A 37 -4.78 -5.82 -11.55
CA SER A 37 -3.92 -7.02 -11.56
C SER A 37 -2.51 -6.78 -11.02
N PHE A 38 -2.07 -5.52 -10.91
CA PHE A 38 -0.76 -5.15 -10.38
C PHE A 38 -0.54 -5.65 -8.95
N MET A 39 -1.57 -5.65 -8.11
CA MET A 39 -1.43 -6.17 -6.75
C MET A 39 -1.19 -7.67 -6.72
N ALA A 40 -1.71 -8.43 -7.70
CA ALA A 40 -1.41 -9.84 -7.84
C ALA A 40 0.07 -10.05 -8.17
N THR A 41 0.62 -9.23 -9.07
CA THR A 41 2.05 -9.20 -9.40
C THR A 41 2.92 -8.91 -8.18
N VAL A 42 2.64 -7.82 -7.46
CA VAL A 42 3.36 -7.44 -6.23
C VAL A 42 3.27 -8.54 -5.18
N THR A 43 2.08 -9.11 -4.98
CA THR A 43 1.88 -10.20 -4.03
C THR A 43 2.68 -11.44 -4.40
N SER A 44 2.75 -11.78 -5.69
CA SER A 44 3.54 -12.91 -6.18
C SER A 44 5.03 -12.70 -5.89
N ILE A 45 5.57 -11.52 -6.20
CA ILE A 45 6.96 -11.14 -5.87
C ILE A 45 7.26 -11.34 -4.38
N VAL A 46 6.42 -10.79 -3.51
CA VAL A 46 6.61 -10.90 -2.06
C VAL A 46 6.50 -12.36 -1.58
N LYS A 47 5.54 -13.13 -2.11
CA LYS A 47 5.39 -14.55 -1.78
C LYS A 47 6.60 -15.37 -2.19
N THR A 48 7.09 -15.21 -3.41
CA THR A 48 8.26 -15.92 -3.94
C THR A 48 9.47 -15.76 -3.03
N ILE A 49 9.76 -14.52 -2.60
CA ILE A 49 10.90 -14.24 -1.72
C ILE A 49 10.67 -14.81 -0.32
N LYS A 50 9.46 -14.67 0.24
CA LYS A 50 9.18 -15.12 1.61
C LYS A 50 9.13 -16.64 1.76
N ASN A 51 8.70 -17.34 0.72
CA ASN A 51 8.52 -18.79 0.73
C ASN A 51 9.80 -19.55 0.38
N SER A 52 10.81 -18.89 -0.19
CA SER A 52 12.12 -19.48 -0.44
C SER A 52 13.11 -19.11 0.67
N HIS A 53 13.62 -20.12 1.37
CA HIS A 53 14.64 -19.92 2.41
C HIS A 53 15.91 -19.26 1.86
N VAL A 54 16.33 -19.68 0.66
CA VAL A 54 17.51 -19.13 -0.03
C VAL A 54 17.29 -17.66 -0.38
N LEU A 55 16.18 -17.33 -1.05
CA LEU A 55 15.89 -15.95 -1.45
C LEU A 55 15.73 -15.04 -0.23
N LYS A 56 15.10 -15.53 0.85
CA LYS A 56 14.93 -14.77 2.09
C LYS A 56 16.28 -14.49 2.78
N ALA A 57 17.21 -15.44 2.75
CA ALA A 57 18.55 -15.26 3.31
C ALA A 57 19.37 -14.26 2.49
N LEU A 58 19.41 -14.43 1.16
CA LEU A 58 20.08 -13.50 0.23
C LEU A 58 19.52 -12.09 0.34
N PHE A 59 18.19 -11.97 0.36
CA PHE A 59 17.51 -10.70 0.58
C PHE A 59 17.93 -10.05 1.89
N GLY A 60 17.99 -10.82 2.99
CA GLY A 60 18.48 -10.34 4.28
C GLY A 60 19.94 -9.85 4.24
N ARG A 61 20.82 -10.54 3.51
CA ARG A 61 22.20 -10.10 3.28
C ARG A 61 22.25 -8.76 2.56
N PHE A 62 21.51 -8.62 1.46
CA PHE A 62 21.46 -7.37 0.69
C PHE A 62 20.81 -6.21 1.45
N GLN A 63 19.91 -6.48 2.40
CA GLN A 63 19.38 -5.47 3.31
C GLN A 63 20.45 -4.88 4.25
N LEU A 64 21.46 -5.67 4.65
CA LEU A 64 22.53 -5.24 5.56
C LEU A 64 23.63 -4.43 4.85
N GLU A 65 23.83 -4.66 3.55
CA GLU A 65 24.83 -3.93 2.75
C GLU A 65 24.50 -2.45 2.59
N LYS A 66 23.20 -2.12 2.59
CA LYS A 66 22.76 -0.74 2.68
C LYS A 66 22.86 -0.36 4.16
N SER A 67 23.61 0.69 4.51
CA SER A 67 23.75 1.22 5.87
C SER A 67 22.44 1.82 6.45
N GLN A 68 21.28 1.25 6.12
CA GLN A 68 19.99 1.62 6.69
C GLN A 68 19.84 0.95 8.06
N LYS A 69 19.74 1.79 9.10
CA LYS A 69 19.55 1.42 10.50
C LYS A 69 18.27 0.61 10.79
N THR A 70 17.44 0.31 9.80
CA THR A 70 16.15 -0.36 10.00
C THR A 70 15.86 -1.38 8.91
N ARG A 71 15.85 -2.66 9.31
CA ARG A 71 15.45 -3.79 8.47
C ARG A 71 13.93 -3.82 8.33
N VAL A 72 13.40 -3.29 7.23
CA VAL A 72 11.96 -3.39 6.93
C VAL A 72 11.68 -4.76 6.32
N SER A 73 10.94 -5.61 7.03
CA SER A 73 10.51 -6.90 6.48
C SER A 73 9.43 -6.73 5.40
N LEU A 74 9.46 -7.57 4.36
CA LEU A 74 8.40 -7.61 3.35
C LEU A 74 7.07 -8.08 3.97
N LYS A 75 6.01 -7.30 3.74
CA LYS A 75 4.67 -7.56 4.28
C LYS A 75 3.77 -8.13 3.19
N LEU A 76 3.07 -9.22 3.50
CA LEU A 76 2.04 -9.74 2.61
C LEU A 76 0.72 -8.99 2.88
N PRO A 77 -0.07 -8.71 1.84
CA PRO A 77 -1.40 -8.18 2.05
C PRO A 77 -2.28 -9.22 2.75
N GLY A 78 -3.09 -8.76 3.70
CA GLY A 78 -4.11 -9.55 4.38
C GLY A 78 -5.47 -9.38 3.70
N GLN A 79 -6.40 -10.30 3.95
CA GLN A 79 -7.70 -10.31 3.26
C GLN A 79 -8.62 -9.12 3.59
N THR A 80 -8.51 -8.53 4.78
CA THR A 80 -9.65 -7.77 5.35
C THR A 80 -9.46 -6.26 5.44
N ARG A 81 -8.30 -5.70 5.06
CA ARG A 81 -8.06 -4.25 5.17
C ARG A 81 -7.15 -3.76 4.05
N TRP A 82 -7.57 -2.71 3.33
CA TRP A 82 -6.76 -2.07 2.29
C TRP A 82 -5.38 -1.66 2.81
N GLY A 83 -5.27 -1.26 4.09
CA GLY A 83 -4.02 -0.86 4.71
C GLY A 83 -2.95 -1.94 4.65
N SER A 84 -3.33 -3.22 4.57
CA SER A 84 -2.37 -4.32 4.38
C SER A 84 -1.75 -4.33 2.97
N ASN A 85 -2.50 -3.94 1.93
CA ASN A 85 -1.97 -3.72 0.59
C ASN A 85 -1.03 -2.51 0.56
N LEU A 86 -1.39 -1.44 1.26
CA LEU A 86 -0.49 -0.30 1.40
C LEU A 86 0.81 -0.68 2.11
N PHE A 87 0.73 -1.39 3.23
CA PHE A 87 1.90 -1.85 3.96
C PHE A 87 2.77 -2.79 3.13
N CYS A 88 2.16 -3.61 2.27
CA CYS A 88 2.87 -4.42 1.28
C CYS A 88 3.66 -3.52 0.32
N LEU A 89 3.00 -2.57 -0.35
CA LEU A 89 3.62 -1.66 -1.30
C LEU A 89 4.71 -0.78 -0.66
N GLN A 90 4.46 -0.24 0.53
CA GLN A 90 5.45 0.52 1.31
C GLN A 90 6.66 -0.34 1.67
N SER A 91 6.43 -1.58 2.12
CA SER A 91 7.54 -2.51 2.42
C SER A 91 8.34 -2.86 1.16
N LEU A 92 7.69 -2.90 -0.01
CA LEU A 92 8.35 -3.12 -1.28
C LEU A 92 9.24 -1.92 -1.67
N LEU A 93 8.71 -0.69 -1.57
CA LEU A 93 9.47 0.54 -1.84
C LEU A 93 10.68 0.70 -0.94
N SER A 94 10.52 0.49 0.37
CA SER A 94 11.63 0.57 1.33
C SER A 94 12.75 -0.43 1.02
N ASN A 95 12.43 -1.52 0.32
CA ASN A 95 13.35 -2.59 -0.03
C ASN A 95 13.75 -2.61 -1.51
N LYS A 96 13.44 -1.58 -2.29
CA LYS A 96 13.74 -1.50 -3.74
C LYS A 96 15.18 -1.92 -4.07
N TYR A 97 16.15 -1.35 -3.36
CA TYR A 97 17.58 -1.66 -3.57
C TYR A 97 17.91 -3.14 -3.35
N ALA A 98 17.45 -3.71 -2.23
CA ALA A 98 17.71 -5.12 -1.91
C ALA A 98 17.03 -6.06 -2.92
N LEU A 99 15.84 -5.68 -3.42
CA LEU A 99 15.13 -6.41 -4.46
C LEU A 99 15.86 -6.36 -5.81
N GLN A 100 16.36 -5.20 -6.21
CA GLN A 100 17.13 -5.05 -7.44
C GLN A 100 18.44 -5.85 -7.38
N LYS A 101 19.17 -5.81 -6.26
CA LYS A 101 20.35 -6.67 -6.05
C LYS A 101 20.01 -8.15 -6.11
N LEU A 102 18.91 -8.55 -5.46
CA LEU A 102 18.44 -9.93 -5.51
C LEU A 102 18.11 -10.36 -6.94
N ALA A 103 17.53 -9.49 -7.77
CA ALA A 103 17.22 -9.80 -9.17
C ALA A 103 18.46 -10.00 -10.05
N VAL A 104 19.56 -9.30 -9.76
CA VAL A 104 20.84 -9.38 -10.50
C VAL A 104 21.73 -10.52 -10.00
N SER A 105 21.55 -10.96 -8.76
CA SER A 105 22.34 -12.04 -8.15
C SER A 105 22.19 -13.36 -8.91
N GLU A 106 23.31 -13.98 -9.28
CA GLU A 106 23.35 -15.31 -9.91
C GLU A 106 22.88 -16.41 -8.94
N GLU A 107 23.16 -16.23 -7.64
CA GLU A 107 22.70 -17.13 -6.56
C GLU A 107 21.17 -17.14 -6.38
N ALA A 108 20.45 -16.18 -6.98
CA ALA A 108 19.01 -16.04 -6.79
C ALA A 108 18.23 -16.68 -7.95
N GLU A 109 17.64 -17.84 -7.67
CA GLU A 109 16.69 -18.51 -8.55
C GLU A 109 15.34 -17.77 -8.56
N ILE A 110 15.25 -16.77 -9.43
CA ILE A 110 14.05 -15.97 -9.67
C ILE A 110 13.68 -16.06 -11.14
N SER A 111 12.38 -16.13 -11.45
CA SER A 111 11.90 -16.14 -12.84
C SER A 111 12.35 -14.89 -13.62
N SER A 112 12.60 -15.07 -14.91
CA SER A 112 12.97 -13.98 -15.82
C SER A 112 11.94 -12.85 -15.85
N GLU A 113 10.66 -13.20 -15.72
CA GLU A 113 9.55 -12.26 -15.59
C GLU A 113 9.70 -11.36 -14.36
N MET A 114 9.91 -11.95 -13.18
CA MET A 114 10.04 -11.20 -11.94
C MET A 114 11.31 -10.33 -11.94
N LYS A 115 12.42 -10.82 -12.50
CA LYS A 115 13.63 -10.02 -12.69
C LYS A 115 13.34 -8.78 -13.55
N ARG A 116 12.67 -8.96 -14.69
CA ARG A 116 12.31 -7.85 -15.58
C ARG A 116 11.41 -6.81 -14.91
N GLN A 117 10.46 -7.24 -14.09
CA GLN A 117 9.58 -6.34 -13.34
C GLN A 117 10.34 -5.54 -12.29
N ILE A 118 11.15 -6.21 -11.46
CA ILE A 118 11.91 -5.59 -10.37
C ILE A 118 12.97 -4.62 -10.91
N LEU A 119 13.55 -4.89 -12.08
CA LEU A 119 14.56 -4.03 -12.70
C LEU A 119 13.96 -2.88 -13.52
N ASN A 120 12.64 -2.86 -13.75
CA ASN A 120 11.99 -1.79 -14.50
C ASN A 120 11.70 -0.55 -13.63
N ASP A 121 12.68 0.35 -13.56
CA ASP A 121 12.58 1.63 -12.85
C ASP A 121 11.53 2.58 -13.43
N GLY A 122 11.32 2.60 -14.75
CA GLY A 122 10.44 3.56 -15.41
C GLY A 122 8.95 3.27 -15.28
N VAL A 123 8.55 2.01 -15.09
CA VAL A 123 7.14 1.61 -15.09
C VAL A 123 6.73 0.99 -13.76
N PHE A 124 7.44 -0.05 -13.31
CA PHE A 124 7.02 -0.82 -12.14
C PHE A 124 7.08 0.03 -10.87
N TRP A 125 8.24 0.61 -10.58
CA TRP A 125 8.45 1.40 -9.36
C TRP A 125 7.65 2.70 -9.34
N VAL A 126 7.55 3.39 -10.47
CA VAL A 126 6.67 4.56 -10.62
C VAL A 126 5.22 4.20 -10.30
N ARG A 127 4.73 3.04 -10.74
CA ARG A 127 3.38 2.56 -10.42
C ARG A 127 3.21 2.25 -8.94
N VAL A 128 4.21 1.65 -8.28
CA VAL A 128 4.18 1.43 -6.82
C VAL A 128 4.08 2.77 -6.08
N GLU A 129 4.90 3.76 -6.44
CA GLU A 129 4.89 5.10 -5.81
C GLU A 129 3.57 5.83 -6.03
N LYS A 130 3.05 5.84 -7.26
CA LYS A 130 1.76 6.43 -7.61
C LYS A 130 0.59 5.81 -6.84
N MET A 131 0.69 4.54 -6.43
CA MET A 131 -0.34 3.89 -5.60
C MET A 131 -0.19 4.20 -4.12
N VAL A 132 1.04 4.35 -3.61
CA VAL A 132 1.31 4.57 -2.18
C VAL A 132 1.06 6.02 -1.77
N ASN A 133 1.67 6.97 -2.47
CA ASN A 133 1.74 8.37 -2.05
C ASN A 133 0.39 9.05 -1.87
N PRO A 134 -0.55 9.03 -2.84
CA PRO A 134 -1.81 9.76 -2.70
C PRO A 134 -2.66 9.23 -1.55
N ILE A 135 -2.61 7.93 -1.27
CA ILE A 135 -3.41 7.31 -0.22
C ILE A 135 -2.84 7.65 1.16
N VAL A 136 -1.52 7.58 1.33
CA VAL A 136 -0.84 7.96 2.59
C VAL A 136 -1.13 9.42 2.92
N GLU A 137 -1.01 10.30 1.93
CA GLU A 137 -1.29 11.73 2.12
C GLU A 137 -2.75 11.99 2.47
N LEU A 138 -3.70 11.31 1.80
CA LEU A 138 -5.12 11.42 2.12
C LEU A 138 -5.42 10.96 3.55
N ILE A 139 -4.84 9.85 4.00
CA ILE A 139 -5.03 9.36 5.36
C ILE A 139 -4.47 10.32 6.37
N PHE A 140 -3.22 10.73 6.18
CA PHE A 140 -2.57 11.68 7.07
C PHE A 140 -3.38 12.98 7.17
N ALA A 141 -3.89 13.48 6.04
CA ALA A 141 -4.69 14.68 5.97
C ALA A 141 -6.10 14.54 6.56
N LEU A 142 -6.66 13.33 6.64
CA LEU A 142 -8.01 13.07 7.16
C LEU A 142 -8.00 12.59 8.62
N GLU A 143 -6.92 11.96 9.09
CA GLU A 143 -6.73 11.53 10.48
C GLU A 143 -6.14 12.63 11.38
N SER A 144 -5.62 13.72 10.80
CA SER A 144 -5.19 14.88 11.59
C SER A 144 -6.37 15.48 12.39
N ASN A 145 -6.09 16.11 13.53
CA ASN A 145 -7.13 16.75 14.37
C ASN A 145 -7.55 18.16 13.90
N THR A 146 -6.96 18.64 12.82
CA THR A 146 -7.19 19.96 12.20
C THR A 146 -8.30 20.04 11.15
N PRO A 147 -8.65 19.01 10.35
CA PRO A 147 -9.63 19.13 9.28
C PRO A 147 -11.04 19.19 9.85
N LEU A 148 -11.73 20.27 9.54
CA LEU A 148 -13.17 20.37 9.69
C LEU A 148 -13.86 19.52 8.61
N ILE A 149 -15.04 18.98 8.90
CA ILE A 149 -15.79 18.08 8.00
C ILE A 149 -15.99 18.69 6.60
N HIS A 150 -16.16 20.01 6.50
CA HIS A 150 -16.33 20.69 5.22
C HIS A 150 -15.08 20.63 4.31
N ASN A 151 -13.87 20.49 4.88
CA ASN A 151 -12.62 20.40 4.12
C ASN A 151 -12.40 19.04 3.46
N VAL A 152 -13.17 18.04 3.85
CA VAL A 152 -13.05 16.67 3.36
C VAL A 152 -13.32 16.61 1.87
N TYR A 153 -14.41 17.26 1.42
CA TYR A 153 -14.75 17.33 0.00
C TYR A 153 -13.64 17.99 -0.81
N THR A 154 -13.16 19.17 -0.36
CA THR A 154 -12.11 19.92 -1.03
C THR A 154 -10.81 19.13 -1.13
N LYS A 155 -10.38 18.48 -0.04
CA LYS A 155 -9.16 17.65 -0.03
C LYS A 155 -9.29 16.47 -0.98
N PHE A 156 -10.44 15.80 -0.98
CA PHE A 156 -10.68 14.65 -1.85
C PHE A 156 -10.74 15.05 -3.32
N TYR A 157 -11.51 16.10 -3.65
CA TYR A 157 -11.64 16.64 -5.01
C TYR A 157 -10.29 17.07 -5.60
N ASN A 158 -9.53 17.89 -4.86
CA ASN A 158 -8.22 18.37 -5.30
C ASN A 158 -7.22 17.22 -5.51
N LYS A 159 -7.27 16.17 -4.69
CA LYS A 159 -6.35 15.04 -4.85
C LYS A 159 -6.76 14.11 -6.00
N CYS A 160 -8.06 13.90 -6.22
CA CYS A 160 -8.56 13.10 -7.33
C CYS A 160 -8.30 13.75 -8.70
N GLN A 161 -8.34 15.07 -8.83
CA GLN A 161 -7.97 15.75 -10.08
C GLN A 161 -6.50 15.55 -10.47
N ASN A 162 -5.63 15.34 -9.48
CA ASN A 162 -4.20 15.11 -9.71
C ASN A 162 -3.86 13.62 -9.95
N LEU A 163 -4.84 12.71 -9.88
CA LEU A 163 -4.69 11.29 -10.14
C LEU A 163 -5.08 10.95 -11.58
N HIS A 164 -4.31 11.44 -12.56
CA HIS A 164 -4.40 10.91 -13.91
C HIS A 164 -3.75 9.52 -13.94
N PHE A 165 -4.58 8.49 -13.89
CA PHE A 165 -4.22 7.11 -14.19
C PHE A 165 -4.09 6.92 -15.70
N THR A 166 -3.08 7.54 -16.30
CA THR A 166 -2.61 7.26 -17.67
C THR A 166 -1.20 6.72 -17.60
#